data_AF-A0A7S0M0R9-F1
#
_entry.id   AF-A0A7S0M0R9-F1
#
_cell.length_a   1.000
_cell.length_b   1.000
_cell.length_c   1.000
_cell.angle_alpha   90.00
_cell.angle_beta   90.00
_cell.angle_gamma   90.00
#
_symmetry.space_group_name_H-M   'P 1'
#
loop_
_entity.id
_entity.type
_entity.pdbx_description
1 polymer ?
#
loop_
_entity_poly.entity_id
_entity_poly.type
_entity_poly.pdbx_seq_one_letter_code
_entity_poly.pdbx_strand_id
1 'polypeptide(L)'
;LWQLALLMHKLFTYFDDTVHSNGLFKMDTVGDAYIVAALLPDGDPQRRCACQGMLEVAKAMINGLERHHTETGQRVQCRIGVAVGEVTTGVLGHLQTRFHITGPGLEAAEMMEQTAPMKDSLHASDSFIETL
;
A
#
# COMPACT_ATOMS: atom_id res chain seq x y z
N LEU A 1 15.67 -14.64 -10.46
CA LEU A 1 14.30 -14.32 -10.91
C LEU A 1 13.24 -15.02 -10.06
N TRP A 2 13.17 -16.36 -10.03
CA TRP A 2 12.16 -17.07 -9.22
C TRP A 2 12.27 -16.85 -7.71
N GLN A 3 13.50 -16.80 -7.17
CA GLN A 3 13.73 -16.53 -5.74
C GLN A 3 13.20 -15.15 -5.30
N LEU A 4 13.31 -14.14 -6.16
CA LEU A 4 12.77 -12.81 -5.89
C LEU A 4 11.24 -12.84 -5.88
N ALA A 5 10.62 -13.54 -6.84
CA ALA A 5 9.18 -13.72 -6.86
C ALA A 5 8.66 -14.45 -5.60
N LEU A 6 9.39 -15.47 -5.11
CA LEU A 6 9.04 -16.16 -3.86
C LEU A 6 9.17 -15.26 -2.63
N LEU A 7 10.21 -14.43 -2.57
CA LEU A 7 10.37 -13.43 -1.51
C LEU A 7 9.21 -12.44 -1.50
N MET A 8 8.91 -11.85 -2.65
CA MET A 8 7.79 -10.91 -2.80
C MET A 8 6.48 -11.58 -2.43
N HIS A 9 6.24 -12.81 -2.88
CA HIS A 9 5.05 -13.58 -2.51
C HIS A 9 4.96 -13.76 -0.99
N LYS A 10 6.03 -14.18 -0.30
CA LYS A 10 6.05 -14.33 1.16
C LYS A 10 5.72 -13.03 1.88
N LEU A 11 6.32 -11.91 1.45
CA LEU A 11 6.07 -10.59 2.04
C LEU A 11 4.63 -10.13 1.77
N PHE A 12 4.16 -10.23 0.53
CA PHE A 12 2.81 -9.81 0.15
C PHE A 12 1.74 -10.62 0.86
N THR A 13 1.93 -11.94 1.01
CA THR A 13 1.03 -12.77 1.81
C THR A 13 0.96 -12.30 3.26
N TYR A 14 2.08 -11.89 3.85
CA TYR A 14 2.09 -11.32 5.21
C TYR A 14 1.34 -9.98 5.28
N PHE A 15 1.43 -9.15 4.24
CA PHE A 15 0.72 -7.87 4.19
C PHE A 15 -0.79 -8.06 3.97
N ASP A 16 -1.18 -9.07 3.18
CA ASP A 16 -2.58 -9.40 2.86
C ASP A 16 -3.42 -9.62 4.12
N ASP A 17 -2.86 -10.27 5.16
CA ASP A 17 -3.53 -10.49 6.44
C ASP A 17 -3.90 -9.17 7.15
N THR A 18 -3.01 -8.17 7.08
CA THR A 18 -3.25 -6.85 7.71
C THR A 18 -4.23 -6.03 6.88
N VAL A 19 -4.13 -6.10 5.56
CA VAL A 19 -5.11 -5.46 4.65
C VAL A 19 -6.51 -6.01 4.89
N HIS A 20 -6.64 -7.34 4.95
CA HIS A 20 -7.93 -8.01 5.14
C HIS A 20 -8.57 -7.67 6.48
N SER A 21 -7.79 -7.74 7.57
CA SER A 21 -8.30 -7.46 8.94
C SER A 21 -8.74 -6.01 9.15
N ASN A 22 -8.21 -5.06 8.37
CA ASN A 22 -8.62 -3.66 8.39
C ASN A 22 -9.69 -3.30 7.36
N GLY A 23 -10.25 -4.27 6.63
CA GLY A 23 -11.29 -4.04 5.63
C GLY A 23 -10.83 -3.22 4.42
N LEU A 24 -9.53 -3.25 4.12
CA LEU A 24 -8.92 -2.49 3.02
C LEU A 24 -8.91 -3.30 1.73
N PHE A 25 -8.80 -2.61 0.59
CA PHE A 25 -8.79 -3.23 -0.72
C PHE A 25 -7.36 -3.33 -1.26
N LYS A 26 -6.85 -4.55 -1.39
CA LYS A 26 -5.61 -4.82 -2.14
C LYS A 26 -5.88 -4.63 -3.64
N MET A 27 -5.17 -3.69 -4.23
CA MET A 27 -5.12 -3.52 -5.69
C MET A 27 -4.20 -4.58 -6.31
N ASP A 28 -4.12 -4.61 -7.64
CA ASP A 28 -3.11 -5.42 -8.34
C ASP A 28 -1.69 -4.92 -8.04
N THR A 29 -0.70 -5.77 -8.23
CA THR A 29 0.72 -5.41 -8.11
C THR A 29 1.26 -4.84 -9.41
N VAL A 30 2.17 -3.87 -9.34
CA VAL A 30 2.90 -3.33 -10.50
C VAL A 30 4.39 -3.54 -10.28
N GLY A 31 4.94 -4.61 -10.86
CA GLY A 31 6.31 -5.00 -10.57
C GLY A 31 6.45 -5.39 -9.10
N ASP A 32 7.28 -4.66 -8.36
CA ASP A 32 7.50 -4.80 -6.92
C ASP A 32 6.61 -3.92 -6.03
N ALA A 33 5.78 -3.07 -6.62
CA ALA A 33 4.83 -2.24 -5.88
C ALA A 33 3.65 -3.07 -5.35
N TYR A 34 3.40 -2.91 -4.05
CA TYR A 34 2.21 -3.42 -3.36
C TYR A 34 1.27 -2.26 -3.06
N ILE A 35 0.10 -2.24 -3.71
CA ILE A 35 -0.80 -1.10 -3.71
C ILE A 35 -2.09 -1.47 -2.95
N VAL A 36 -2.49 -0.61 -2.01
CA VAL A 36 -3.69 -0.77 -1.20
C VAL A 36 -4.53 0.49 -1.30
N ALA A 37 -5.85 0.34 -1.38
CA ALA A 37 -6.79 1.44 -1.42
C ALA A 37 -7.90 1.26 -0.37
N ALA A 38 -8.42 2.39 0.11
CA ALA A 38 -9.70 2.45 0.80
C ALA A 38 -10.65 3.25 -0.09
N LEU A 39 -11.64 2.59 -0.68
CA LEU A 39 -12.57 3.20 -1.61
C LEU A 39 -13.84 3.58 -0.87
N LEU A 40 -13.85 4.78 -0.33
CA LEU A 40 -14.97 5.32 0.45
C LEU A 40 -15.65 6.46 -0.30
N PRO A 41 -16.98 6.60 -0.22
CA PRO A 41 -17.67 7.80 -0.66
C PRO A 41 -17.14 9.07 0.03
N ASP A 42 -17.40 10.22 -0.58
CA ASP A 42 -17.07 11.47 0.08
C ASP A 42 -17.88 11.65 1.38
N GLY A 43 -17.23 12.15 2.43
CA GLY A 43 -17.82 12.31 3.77
C GLY A 43 -18.05 11.00 4.55
N ASP A 44 -17.59 9.84 4.08
CA ASP A 44 -17.81 8.57 4.80
C ASP A 44 -17.18 8.59 6.22
N PRO A 45 -17.96 8.27 7.28
CA PRO A 45 -17.46 8.30 8.65
C PRO A 45 -16.33 7.28 8.93
N GLN A 46 -16.18 6.25 8.10
CA GLN A 46 -15.11 5.25 8.19
C GLN A 46 -13.76 5.78 7.68
N ARG A 47 -13.69 6.99 7.13
CA ARG A 47 -12.45 7.56 6.57
C ARG A 47 -11.30 7.53 7.58
N ARG A 48 -11.56 7.90 8.84
CA ARG A 48 -10.54 7.85 9.90
C ARG A 48 -10.09 6.42 10.20
N CYS A 49 -11.02 5.47 10.28
CA CYS A 49 -10.71 4.05 10.50
C CYS A 49 -9.89 3.47 9.34
N ALA A 50 -10.21 3.85 8.10
CA ALA A 50 -9.42 3.46 6.93
C ALA A 50 -7.99 4.02 6.97
N CYS A 51 -7.80 5.28 7.37
CA CYS A 51 -6.45 5.85 7.55
C CYS A 51 -5.66 5.14 8.65
N GLN A 52 -6.32 4.78 9.77
CA GLN A 52 -5.70 3.98 10.82
C GLN A 52 -5.29 2.59 10.30
N GLY A 53 -6.15 1.94 9.51
CA GLY A 53 -5.83 0.67 8.87
C GLY A 53 -4.65 0.77 7.91
N MET A 54 -4.56 1.84 7.11
CA MET A 54 -3.42 2.09 6.22
C MET A 54 -2.10 2.25 7.01
N LEU A 55 -2.17 2.89 8.19
CA LEU A 55 -1.02 3.00 9.08
C LEU A 55 -0.60 1.63 9.64
N GLU A 56 -1.54 0.76 10.00
CA GLU A 56 -1.24 -0.61 10.43
C GLU A 56 -0.63 -1.45 9.30
N VAL A 57 -1.11 -1.30 8.06
CA VAL A 57 -0.49 -1.93 6.88
C VAL A 57 0.95 -1.45 6.68
N ALA A 58 1.21 -0.15 6.77
CA ALA A 58 2.56 0.39 6.64
C ALA A 58 3.51 -0.15 7.73
N LYS A 59 3.03 -0.27 8.98
CA LYS A 59 3.79 -0.92 10.06
C LYS A 59 4.07 -2.38 9.77
N ALA A 60 3.07 -3.13 9.29
CA ALA A 60 3.22 -4.53 8.91
C ALA A 60 4.25 -4.70 7.79
N MET A 61 4.32 -3.78 6.83
CA MET A 61 5.34 -3.78 5.78
C MET A 61 6.75 -3.70 6.36
N ILE A 62 7.01 -2.71 7.21
CA ILE A 62 8.32 -2.52 7.86
C ILE A 62 8.68 -3.74 8.72
N ASN A 63 7.74 -4.22 9.54
CA ASN A 63 7.95 -5.39 10.40
C ASN A 63 8.24 -6.66 9.59
N GLY A 64 7.55 -6.85 8.46
CA GLY A 64 7.76 -7.99 7.57
C GLY A 64 9.16 -7.99 6.96
N LEU A 65 9.67 -6.82 6.58
CA LEU A 65 11.03 -6.65 6.07
C LEU A 65 12.08 -6.87 7.15
N GLU A 66 11.89 -6.33 8.35
CA GLU A 66 12.79 -6.54 9.49
C GLU A 66 12.85 -8.02 9.89
N ARG A 67 11.69 -8.70 9.91
CA ARG A 67 11.61 -10.14 10.15
C ARG A 67 12.37 -10.92 9.08
N HIS A 68 12.18 -10.60 7.81
CA HIS A 68 12.92 -11.24 6.72
C HIS A 68 14.43 -11.04 6.88
N HIS A 69 14.86 -9.83 7.25
CA HIS A 69 16.26 -9.52 7.52
C HIS A 69 16.82 -10.37 8.66
N THR A 70 16.08 -10.47 9.77
CA THR A 70 16.48 -11.25 10.94
C THR A 70 16.58 -12.76 10.63
N GLU A 71 15.64 -13.29 9.83
CA GLU A 71 15.59 -14.72 9.49
C GLU A 71 16.67 -15.14 8.48
N THR A 72 17.09 -14.24 7.57
CA THR A 72 17.90 -14.61 6.41
C THR A 72 19.25 -13.90 6.32
N GLY A 73 19.45 -12.83 7.10
CA GLY A 73 20.57 -11.91 6.97
C GLY A 73 20.51 -11.00 5.73
N GLN A 74 19.51 -11.17 4.86
CA GLN A 74 19.36 -10.37 3.64
C GLN A 74 18.55 -9.11 3.91
N ARG A 75 19.10 -7.94 3.60
CA ARG A 75 18.40 -6.67 3.79
C ARG A 75 17.59 -6.33 2.55
N VAL A 76 16.28 -6.17 2.75
CA VAL A 76 15.34 -5.65 1.75
C VAL A 76 14.75 -4.38 2.33
N GLN A 77 14.61 -3.35 1.49
CA GLN A 77 14.08 -2.07 1.92
C GLN A 77 12.88 -1.68 1.08
N CYS A 78 11.96 -0.92 1.67
CA CYS A 78 10.85 -0.32 0.92
C CYS A 78 10.77 1.18 1.16
N ARG A 79 10.06 1.84 0.24
CA ARG A 79 9.52 3.19 0.39
C ARG A 79 8.01 3.04 0.46
N ILE A 80 7.38 3.76 1.38
CA ILE A 80 5.93 3.71 1.55
C ILE A 80 5.40 5.14 1.41
N GLY A 81 4.49 5.34 0.46
CA GLY A 81 3.75 6.58 0.28
C GLY A 81 2.28 6.36 0.62
N VAL A 82 1.67 7.28 1.36
CA VAL A 82 0.24 7.23 1.66
C VAL A 82 -0.40 8.61 1.51
N ALA A 83 -1.61 8.64 0.95
CA ALA A 83 -2.37 9.85 0.78
C ALA A 83 -3.88 9.63 0.90
N VAL A 84 -4.61 10.71 1.19
CA VAL A 84 -6.07 10.79 1.05
C VAL A 84 -6.39 11.77 -0.06
N GLY A 85 -7.24 11.36 -1.00
CA GLY A 85 -7.69 12.23 -2.08
C GLY A 85 -8.74 11.56 -2.96
N GLU A 86 -9.28 12.32 -3.90
CA GLU A 86 -10.26 11.83 -4.87
C GLU A 86 -9.62 10.81 -5.82
N VAL A 87 -10.37 9.76 -6.12
CA VAL A 87 -9.96 8.71 -7.05
C VAL A 87 -11.12 8.32 -7.95
N THR A 88 -10.81 8.02 -9.20
CA THR A 88 -11.71 7.38 -10.15
C THR A 88 -11.34 5.91 -10.24
N THR A 89 -12.33 5.02 -10.17
CA THR A 89 -12.12 3.58 -10.30
C THR A 89 -12.98 2.97 -11.38
N GLY A 90 -12.55 1.82 -11.90
CA GLY A 90 -13.29 1.09 -12.91
C GLY A 90 -12.68 -0.27 -13.21
N VAL A 91 -13.33 -1.01 -14.11
CA VAL A 91 -12.85 -2.30 -14.59
C VAL A 91 -12.47 -2.17 -16.06
N LEU A 92 -11.24 -2.53 -16.39
CA LEU A 92 -10.68 -2.43 -17.74
C LEU A 92 -10.28 -3.81 -18.27
N GLY A 93 -10.39 -4.01 -19.58
CA GLY A 93 -9.88 -5.20 -20.28
C GLY A 93 -10.94 -6.28 -20.58
N HIS A 94 -10.96 -6.76 -21.83
CA HIS A 94 -11.89 -7.79 -22.30
C HIS A 94 -11.37 -9.22 -22.06
N LEU A 95 -10.10 -9.48 -22.36
CA LEU A 95 -9.47 -10.81 -22.18
C LEU A 95 -8.79 -10.95 -20.82
N GLN A 96 -8.30 -9.84 -20.26
CA GLN A 96 -7.64 -9.80 -18.96
C GLN A 96 -8.22 -8.62 -18.17
N THR A 97 -9.35 -8.88 -17.54
CA THR A 97 -10.09 -7.89 -16.76
C THR A 97 -9.31 -7.51 -15.50
N ARG A 98 -9.11 -6.21 -15.28
CA ARG A 98 -8.40 -5.65 -14.13
C ARG A 98 -9.16 -4.48 -13.53
N PHE A 99 -9.14 -4.40 -12.21
CA PHE A 99 -9.61 -3.21 -11.51
C PHE A 99 -8.54 -2.10 -11.64
N HIS A 100 -8.98 -0.90 -12.00
CA HIS A 100 -8.12 0.25 -12.26
C HIS A 100 -8.50 1.42 -11.37
N ILE A 101 -7.49 2.17 -10.93
CA ILE A 101 -7.61 3.38 -10.13
C ILE A 101 -6.76 4.47 -10.75
N THR A 102 -7.26 5.71 -10.75
CA THR A 102 -6.55 6.89 -11.21
C THR A 102 -7.06 8.13 -10.46
N GLY A 103 -6.37 9.26 -10.61
CA GLY A 103 -6.78 10.54 -10.06
C GLY A 103 -5.85 11.09 -8.97
N PRO A 104 -6.16 12.30 -8.46
CA PRO A 104 -5.24 13.06 -7.62
C PRO A 104 -4.80 12.34 -6.33
N GLY A 105 -5.67 11.52 -5.74
CA GLY A 105 -5.32 10.74 -4.56
C GLY A 105 -4.24 9.69 -4.81
N LEU A 106 -4.26 9.04 -5.98
CA LEU A 106 -3.23 8.09 -6.39
C LEU A 106 -1.91 8.82 -6.70
N GLU A 107 -1.99 9.91 -7.47
CA GLU A 107 -0.82 10.72 -7.84
C GLU A 107 -0.11 11.27 -6.59
N ALA A 108 -0.87 11.70 -5.58
CA ALA A 108 -0.32 12.13 -4.30
C ALA A 108 0.37 10.99 -3.55
N ALA A 109 -0.23 9.80 -3.50
CA ALA A 109 0.38 8.63 -2.85
C ALA A 109 1.68 8.20 -3.55
N GLU A 110 1.71 8.20 -4.89
CA GLU A 110 2.90 7.93 -5.69
C GLU A 110 3.99 8.98 -5.45
N MET A 111 3.62 10.26 -5.36
CA MET A 111 4.56 11.33 -5.00
C MET A 111 5.15 11.12 -3.59
N MET A 112 4.34 10.72 -2.62
CA MET A 112 4.82 10.40 -1.27
C MET A 112 5.81 9.22 -1.28
N GLU A 113 5.56 8.19 -2.09
CA GLU A 113 6.49 7.06 -2.23
C GLU A 113 7.81 7.47 -2.90
N GLN A 114 7.73 8.23 -3.99
CA GLN A 114 8.90 8.63 -4.78
C GLN A 114 9.83 9.56 -3.98
N THR A 115 9.25 10.41 -3.13
CA THR A 115 9.98 11.36 -2.27
C THR A 115 10.40 10.76 -0.93
N ALA A 116 9.92 9.56 -0.58
CA ALA A 116 10.34 8.87 0.63
C ALA A 116 11.83 8.46 0.55
N PRO A 117 12.62 8.67 1.61
CA PRO A 117 13.98 8.18 1.65
C PRO A 117 14.00 6.64 1.64
N MET A 118 15.06 6.04 1.08
CA MET A 118 15.22 4.58 1.03
C MET A 118 15.69 4.03 2.40
N LYS A 119 14.82 4.12 3.40
CA LYS A 119 15.11 3.79 4.81
C LYS A 119 13.92 3.18 5.55
N ASP A 120 13.11 2.36 4.89
CA ASP A 120 11.98 1.67 5.53
C ASP A 120 11.02 2.68 6.18
N SER A 121 10.73 3.76 5.45
CA SER A 121 10.01 4.93 5.95
C SER A 121 8.68 5.13 5.24
N LEU A 122 7.69 5.56 6.03
CA LEU A 122 6.42 6.05 5.55
C LEU A 122 6.49 7.57 5.34
N HIS A 123 6.17 8.02 4.13
CA HIS A 123 5.79 9.40 3.86
C HIS A 123 4.28 9.49 3.69
N ALA A 124 3.68 10.46 4.36
CA ALA A 124 2.25 10.72 4.33
C ALA A 124 2.00 12.14 3.84
N SER A 125 1.01 12.30 2.96
CA SER A 125 0.52 13.63 2.58
C SER A 125 -0.14 14.34 3.76
N ASP A 126 -0.16 15.67 3.76
CA ASP A 126 -0.85 16.47 4.79
C ASP A 126 -2.31 16.06 4.98
N SER A 127 -3.05 15.80 3.89
CA SER A 127 -4.46 15.36 3.95
C SER A 127 -4.67 14.05 4.70
N PHE A 128 -3.70 13.13 4.62
CA PHE A 128 -3.72 11.88 5.38
C PHE A 128 -3.50 12.15 6.88
N ILE A 129 -2.53 13.02 7.20
CA ILE A 129 -2.20 13.38 8.59
C ILE A 129 -3.38 14.11 9.26
N GLU A 130 -4.02 15.04 8.56
CA GLU A 130 -5.19 15.76 9.06
C GLU A 130 -6.41 14.87 9.30
N THR A 131 -6.51 13.76 8.56
CA THR A 131 -7.63 12.80 8.68
C THR A 131 -7.49 11.88 9.90
N LEU A 132 -6.27 11.61 10.35
CA LEU A 132 -5.96 10.74 11.49
C LEU A 132 -6.51 11.26 12.83
#